data_AF-A0A1E5IM31-F1
#
_entry.id   AF-A0A1E5IM31-F1
#
_cell.length_a   1.000
_cell.length_b   1.000
_cell.length_c   1.000
_cell.angle_alpha   90.00
_cell.angle_beta   90.00
_cell.angle_gamma   90.00
#
_symmetry.space_group_name_H-M   'P 1'
#
loop_
_entity.id
_entity.type
_entity.pdbx_description
1 polymer ?
#
loop_
_entity_poly.entity_id
_entity_poly.type
_entity_poly.pdbx_seq_one_letter_code
_entity_poly.pdbx_strand_id
1 'polypeptide(L)'
;MEIRKQTGYPVIFDVWHSVQIPGGHRIIESCSGENRKFVLLLSKAAVVVGIAELFLEVYENPDKTLSDSQNYIELKYFKQILKYTKV
;
A
#
# COMPACT_ATOMS: atom_id res chain seq x y z
N MET A 1 10.43 -11.35 -1.88
CA MET A 1 9.37 -12.33 -1.55
C MET A 1 9.88 -13.75 -1.45
N GLU A 2 10.87 -14.17 -2.25
CA GLU A 2 11.35 -15.55 -2.32
C GLU A 2 11.74 -16.17 -0.96
N ILE A 3 12.51 -15.42 -0.15
CA ILE A 3 12.90 -15.88 1.20
C ILE A 3 11.67 -16.17 2.08
N ARG A 4 10.62 -15.35 1.99
CA ARG A 4 9.39 -15.56 2.79
C ARG A 4 8.60 -16.77 2.29
N LYS A 5 8.60 -17.04 0.98
CA LYS A 5 7.92 -18.21 0.39
C LYS A 5 8.50 -19.55 0.87
N GLN A 6 9.79 -19.60 1.19
CA GLN A 6 10.46 -20.80 1.72
C GLN A 6 9.85 -21.31 3.04
N THR A 7 9.11 -20.47 3.75
CA THR A 7 8.43 -20.85 5.00
C THR A 7 7.23 -21.80 4.78
N GLY A 8 6.76 -21.97 3.54
CA GLY A 8 5.60 -22.80 3.21
C GLY A 8 4.25 -22.13 3.50
N TYR A 9 4.23 -20.88 3.96
CA TYR A 9 3.02 -20.12 4.26
C TYR A 9 2.70 -19.08 3.17
N PRO A 10 1.42 -18.69 3.01
CA PRO A 10 1.04 -17.63 2.09
C PRO A 10 1.74 -16.32 2.46
N VAL A 11 2.31 -15.66 1.45
CA VAL A 11 2.97 -14.36 1.61
C VAL A 11 1.99 -13.27 1.21
N ILE A 12 1.60 -12.44 2.18
CA ILE A 12 0.76 -11.26 1.98
C ILE A 12 1.66 -10.04 1.93
N PHE A 13 1.40 -9.12 0.98
CA PHE A 13 2.13 -7.86 0.90
C PHE A 13 1.27 -6.69 1.36
N ASP A 14 1.71 -6.04 2.43
CA ASP A 14 1.15 -4.80 2.94
C ASP A 14 1.74 -3.61 2.19
N VAL A 15 0.96 -3.05 1.27
CA VAL A 15 1.45 -2.02 0.37
C VAL A 15 1.52 -0.66 1.06
N TRP A 16 0.58 -0.35 1.96
CA TRP A 16 0.44 0.99 2.53
C TRP A 16 1.50 1.26 3.58
N HIS A 17 1.68 0.32 4.50
CA HIS A 17 2.72 0.46 5.52
C HIS A 17 4.12 0.36 4.91
N SER A 18 4.26 -0.26 3.73
CA SER A 18 5.53 -0.29 2.98
C SER A 18 5.92 1.03 2.33
N VAL A 19 4.98 1.96 2.13
CA VAL A 19 5.27 3.31 1.58
C VAL A 19 5.30 4.42 2.64
N GLN A 20 4.95 4.08 3.89
CA GLN A 20 4.99 4.99 5.02
C GLN A 20 6.43 5.39 5.34
N ILE A 21 6.62 6.65 5.77
CA ILE A 21 7.87 7.14 6.34
C ILE A 21 7.72 7.24 7.87
N PRO A 22 8.27 6.29 8.64
CA PRO A 22 8.21 6.34 10.10
C PRO A 22 8.88 7.61 10.63
N GLY A 23 8.18 8.38 11.47
CA GLY A 23 8.72 9.60 12.09
C GLY A 23 8.88 10.83 11.16
N GLY A 24 8.45 10.75 9.89
CA GLY A 24 8.66 11.79 8.86
C GLY A 24 7.90 13.12 9.05
N HIS A 25 7.14 13.28 10.15
CA HIS A 25 6.29 14.44 10.42
C HIS A 25 7.05 15.73 10.81
N ARG A 26 8.39 15.71 10.90
CA ARG A 26 9.14 16.86 11.45
C ARG A 26 9.84 17.77 10.45
N ILE A 27 9.90 17.45 9.15
CA ILE A 27 10.70 18.30 8.22
C ILE A 27 9.96 18.73 6.95
N ILE A 28 8.98 17.98 6.41
CA ILE A 28 8.30 18.41 5.19
C ILE A 28 6.86 17.89 5.18
N GLU A 29 5.88 18.78 5.04
CA GLU A 29 4.44 18.49 4.95
C GLU A 29 4.06 17.55 3.77
N SER A 30 5.01 17.15 2.94
CA SER A 30 4.78 16.39 1.70
C SER A 30 5.17 14.90 1.74
N CYS A 31 5.84 14.41 2.78
CA CYS A 31 6.52 13.11 2.77
C CYS A 31 5.62 11.85 2.75
N SER A 32 4.39 11.94 3.21
CA SER A 32 3.46 10.79 3.38
C SER A 32 2.36 10.78 2.32
N GLY A 33 1.85 11.95 1.93
CA GLY A 33 0.92 12.09 0.81
C GLY A 33 1.57 11.81 -0.55
N GLU A 34 2.82 12.25 -0.77
CA GLU A 34 3.50 12.03 -2.05
C GLU A 34 3.82 10.55 -2.30
N ASN A 35 4.08 9.77 -1.25
CA ASN A 35 4.43 8.36 -1.41
C ASN A 35 3.25 7.48 -1.80
N ARG A 36 2.01 7.96 -1.64
CA ARG A 36 0.79 7.28 -2.11
C ARG A 36 0.87 6.95 -3.60
N LYS A 37 1.58 7.76 -4.40
CA LYS A 37 1.80 7.50 -5.84
C LYS A 37 2.49 6.16 -6.12
N PHE A 38 3.26 5.63 -5.17
CA PHE A 38 3.98 4.37 -5.33
C PHE A 38 3.11 3.15 -5.06
N VAL A 39 1.93 3.30 -4.48
CA VAL A 39 1.12 2.13 -4.09
C VAL A 39 0.73 1.33 -5.31
N LEU A 40 0.15 1.96 -6.33
CA LEU A 40 -0.24 1.22 -7.53
C LEU A 40 0.97 0.52 -8.19
N LEU A 41 2.15 1.16 -8.17
CA LEU A 41 3.37 0.59 -8.70
C LEU A 41 3.82 -0.64 -7.90
N LEU A 42 3.86 -0.53 -6.57
CA LEU A 42 4.29 -1.62 -5.68
C LEU A 42 3.27 -2.75 -5.62
N SER A 43 1.96 -2.46 -5.69
CA SER A 43 0.92 -3.49 -5.81
C SER A 43 1.12 -4.32 -7.08
N LYS A 44 1.34 -3.66 -8.23
CA LYS A 44 1.63 -4.36 -9.50
C LYS A 44 2.89 -5.22 -9.39
N ALA A 45 3.98 -4.65 -8.86
CA ALA A 45 5.24 -5.36 -8.71
C ALA A 45 5.09 -6.61 -7.80
N ALA A 46 4.38 -6.46 -6.68
CA ALA A 46 4.19 -7.57 -5.73
C ALA A 46 3.37 -8.72 -6.35
N VAL A 47 2.32 -8.39 -7.12
CA VAL A 47 1.54 -9.39 -7.86
C VAL A 47 2.40 -10.12 -8.90
N VAL A 48 3.21 -9.40 -9.69
CA VAL A 48 4.11 -10.00 -10.68
C VAL A 48 5.17 -10.91 -10.04
N VAL A 49 5.67 -10.53 -8.87
CA VAL A 49 6.61 -11.35 -8.07
C VAL A 49 5.94 -12.60 -7.47
N GLY A 50 4.60 -12.66 -7.50
CA GLY A 50 3.81 -13.83 -7.09
C GLY A 50 3.62 -13.92 -5.58
N ILE A 51 3.04 -12.89 -4.97
CA ILE A 51 2.47 -12.99 -3.61
C ILE A 51 1.17 -13.79 -3.62
N ALA A 52 0.69 -14.21 -2.44
CA ALA A 52 -0.62 -14.83 -2.30
C ALA A 52 -1.72 -13.76 -2.36
N GLU A 53 -1.60 -12.69 -1.55
CA GLU A 53 -2.62 -11.65 -1.44
C GLU A 53 -1.99 -10.26 -1.21
N LEU A 54 -2.73 -9.22 -1.58
CA LEU A 54 -2.44 -7.83 -1.20
C LEU A 54 -3.25 -7.47 0.03
N PHE A 55 -2.59 -6.87 1.02
CA PHE A 55 -3.28 -6.17 2.11
C PHE A 55 -3.46 -4.70 1.72
N LEU A 56 -4.71 -4.23 1.76
CA LEU A 56 -5.08 -2.86 1.41
C LEU A 56 -6.08 -2.26 2.41
N GLU A 57 -5.69 -1.18 3.08
CA GLU A 57 -6.54 -0.20 3.76
C GLU A 57 -7.07 0.86 2.77
N VAL A 58 -8.37 1.13 2.81
CA VAL A 58 -9.04 2.09 1.92
C VAL A 58 -10.07 2.89 2.71
N TYR A 59 -10.16 4.19 2.45
CA TYR A 59 -11.06 5.08 3.18
C TYR A 59 -11.83 5.99 2.22
N GLU A 60 -13.09 6.28 2.55
CA GLU A 60 -13.89 7.26 1.80
C GLU A 60 -13.33 8.68 1.99
N ASN A 61 -12.90 8.99 3.22
CA ASN A 61 -12.30 10.28 3.57
C ASN A 61 -11.03 10.08 4.40
N PRO A 62 -9.86 9.93 3.74
CA PRO A 62 -8.56 9.78 4.39
C PRO A 62 -8.23 10.87 5.42
N ASP A 63 -8.68 12.10 5.20
CA ASP A 63 -8.32 13.23 6.07
C ASP A 63 -9.08 13.22 7.41
N LYS A 64 -10.11 12.38 7.54
CA LYS A 64 -10.90 12.22 8.77
C LYS A 64 -10.54 10.97 9.57
N THR A 65 -9.51 10.21 9.18
CA THR A 65 -9.13 9.01 9.92
C THR A 65 -8.36 9.39 11.20
N LEU A 66 -8.61 8.63 12.26
CA LEU A 66 -7.99 8.86 13.58
C LEU A 66 -6.53 8.36 13.66
N SER A 67 -6.11 7.50 12.73
CA SER A 67 -4.72 7.04 12.56
C SER A 67 -4.34 7.14 11.08
N ASP A 68 -3.05 7.34 10.83
CA ASP A 68 -2.36 7.25 9.52
C ASP A 68 -3.00 7.94 8.30
N SER A 69 -3.74 9.03 8.54
CA SER A 69 -4.45 9.82 7.52
C SER A 69 -3.61 10.17 6.30
N GLN A 70 -2.30 10.31 6.48
CA GLN A 70 -1.40 10.77 5.43
C GLN A 70 -0.99 9.69 4.41
N ASN A 71 -1.25 8.39 4.64
CA ASN A 71 -0.80 7.32 3.73
C ASN A 71 -1.93 6.66 2.91
N TYR A 72 -3.18 7.07 3.09
CA TYR A 72 -4.30 6.37 2.46
C TYR A 72 -4.69 6.87 1.09
N ILE A 73 -5.13 5.94 0.26
CA ILE A 73 -5.78 6.23 -1.01
C ILE A 73 -7.29 6.26 -0.82
N GLU A 74 -7.93 7.25 -1.44
CA GLU A 74 -9.39 7.36 -1.46
C GLU A 74 -10.03 6.13 -2.11
N LEU A 75 -11.15 5.67 -1.54
CA LEU A 75 -11.92 4.51 -2.00
C LEU A 75 -12.18 4.51 -3.52
N LYS A 76 -12.30 5.70 -4.15
CA LYS A 76 -12.50 5.84 -5.60
C LYS A 76 -11.41 5.15 -6.45
N TYR A 77 -10.19 5.04 -5.95
CA TYR A 77 -9.08 4.41 -6.67
C TYR A 77 -9.00 2.90 -6.43
N PHE A 78 -9.73 2.34 -5.47
CA PHE A 78 -9.71 0.91 -5.16
C PHE A 78 -10.04 0.06 -6.38
N LYS A 79 -11.06 0.44 -7.16
CA LYS A 79 -11.42 -0.21 -8.43
C LYS A 79 -10.27 -0.21 -9.43
N GLN A 80 -9.49 0.88 -9.48
CA GLN A 80 -8.35 0.98 -10.39
C GLN A 80 -7.23 0.03 -9.96
N ILE A 81 -6.92 -0.04 -8.66
CA ILE A 81 -5.94 -0.99 -8.12
C ILE A 81 -6.33 -2.41 -8.49
N LEU A 82 -7.57 -2.82 -8.18
CA LEU A 82 -8.08 -4.16 -8.52
C LEU A 82 -7.99 -4.47 -10.01
N LYS A 83 -8.30 -3.51 -10.88
CA LYS A 83 -8.20 -3.70 -12.34
C LYS A 83 -6.78 -4.06 -12.78
N TYR A 84 -5.76 -3.53 -12.12
CA TYR A 84 -4.36 -3.70 -12.50
C TYR A 84 -3.62 -4.79 -11.72
N THR A 85 -4.20 -5.29 -10.63
CA THR A 85 -3.59 -6.31 -9.77
C THR A 85 -4.30 -7.66 -9.86
N LYS A 86 -5.46 -7.73 -10.53
CA LYS A 86 -6.13 -8.98 -10.81
C LYS A 86 -5.42 -9.67 -11.97
N VAL A 87 -4.84 -10.83 -11.69
CA VAL A 87 -4.24 -11.76 -12.68
C VAL A 87 -5.31 -12.74 -13.13
#